data_AF-A0A1F5AQP2-F1
#
_entry.id   AF-A0A1F5AQP2-F1
#
_cell.length_a   1.000
_cell.length_b   1.000
_cell.length_c   1.000
_cell.angle_alpha   90.00
_cell.angle_beta   90.00
_cell.angle_gamma   90.00
#
_symmetry.space_group_name_H-M   'P 1'
#
loop_
_entity.id
_entity.type
_entity.pdbx_description
1 polymer ?
#
loop_
_entity_poly.entity_id
_entity_poly.type
_entity_poly.pdbx_seq_one_letter_code
_entity_poly.pdbx_strand_id
1 'polypeptide(L)'
;VRRKMIRPVLEALGFQEDGRHYRHPDTPYIVEFLSPPLSVGGEPVRKIHEIRRGKMILRLLSPTDCVKDRLAAFYHWNDRPSLDQALMVCKDAEVDIREVRRWSMNEGMKDKFKFFEEALSGSGSK
;
A
#
# COMPACT_ATOMS: atom_id res chain seq x y z
N VAL A 1 -0.30 18.90 1.02
CA VAL A 1 1.12 19.34 1.10
C VAL A 1 1.42 20.22 -0.11
N ARG A 2 2.01 21.41 0.05
CA ARG A 2 2.35 22.25 -1.12
C ARG A 2 3.55 21.60 -1.82
N ARG A 3 3.36 21.09 -3.06
CA ARG A 3 4.41 20.44 -3.88
C ARG A 3 5.74 21.23 -3.92
N LYS A 4 5.68 22.56 -3.83
CA LYS A 4 6.85 23.46 -3.79
C LYS A 4 7.86 23.16 -2.66
N MET A 5 7.43 22.54 -1.56
CA MET A 5 8.32 22.20 -0.44
C MET A 5 8.94 20.81 -0.55
N ILE A 6 8.43 19.94 -1.42
CA ILE A 6 8.87 18.55 -1.53
C ILE A 6 10.20 18.47 -2.28
N ARG A 7 10.30 19.16 -3.42
CA ARG A 7 11.48 19.09 -4.29
C ARG A 7 12.78 19.48 -3.56
N PRO A 8 12.86 20.62 -2.84
CA PRO A 8 14.10 21.01 -2.16
C PRO A 8 14.50 20.03 -1.04
N VAL A 9 13.52 19.40 -0.38
CA VAL A 9 13.78 18.42 0.69
C VAL A 9 14.34 17.13 0.10
N LEU A 10 13.78 16.64 -1.00
CA LEU A 10 14.26 15.42 -1.66
C LEU A 10 15.63 15.64 -2.33
N GLU A 11 15.84 16.79 -2.98
CA GLU A 11 17.15 17.18 -3.52
C GLU A 11 18.23 17.19 -2.43
N ALA A 12 17.93 17.74 -1.24
CA ALA A 12 18.85 17.74 -0.10
C ALA A 12 19.14 16.33 0.45
N LEU A 13 18.27 15.37 0.20
CA LEU A 13 18.44 13.95 0.53
C LEU A 13 19.12 13.16 -0.61
N GLY A 14 19.56 13.81 -1.69
CA GLY A 14 20.22 13.18 -2.83
C GLY A 14 19.28 12.62 -3.89
N PHE A 15 17.97 12.78 -3.74
CA PHE A 15 16.99 12.36 -4.74
C PHE A 15 16.88 13.38 -5.88
N GLN A 16 16.70 12.89 -7.10
CA GLN A 16 16.53 13.69 -8.31
C GLN A 16 15.13 13.48 -8.90
N GLU A 17 14.53 14.54 -9.42
CA GLU A 17 13.22 14.49 -10.06
C GLU A 17 13.30 13.69 -11.38
N ASP A 18 12.43 12.70 -11.53
CA ASP A 18 12.27 11.85 -12.71
C ASP A 18 10.77 11.76 -13.09
N GLY A 19 10.32 12.77 -13.84
CA GLY A 19 8.92 12.90 -14.25
C GLY A 19 7.98 13.11 -13.06
N ARG A 20 7.23 12.08 -12.68
CA ARG A 20 6.29 12.11 -11.52
C ARG A 20 6.88 11.54 -10.23
N HIS A 21 8.10 11.01 -10.30
CA HIS A 21 8.76 10.30 -9.21
C HIS A 21 10.09 10.96 -8.90
N TYR A 22 10.75 10.47 -7.85
CA TYR A 22 12.10 10.85 -7.48
C TYR A 22 12.96 9.60 -7.34
N ARG A 23 14.19 9.65 -7.87
CA ARG A 23 15.17 8.55 -7.85
C ARG A 23 16.43 8.94 -7.11
N HIS A 24 17.12 7.96 -6.53
CA HIS A 24 18.43 8.15 -5.93
C HIS A 24 19.37 7.05 -6.45
N PRO A 25 20.63 7.36 -6.84
CA PRO A 25 21.53 6.38 -7.45
C PRO A 25 21.85 5.19 -6.52
N ASP A 26 21.91 5.42 -5.21
CA ASP A 26 22.25 4.40 -4.22
C ASP A 26 21.09 3.49 -3.78
N THR A 27 19.89 3.62 -4.37
CA THR A 27 18.75 2.75 -4.03
C THR A 27 17.90 2.43 -5.26
N PRO A 28 17.41 1.19 -5.40
CA PRO A 28 16.49 0.83 -6.48
C PRO A 28 15.08 1.41 -6.27
N TYR A 29 14.76 1.94 -5.08
CA TYR A 29 13.43 2.43 -4.75
C TYR A 29 13.21 3.87 -5.23
N ILE A 30 11.99 4.12 -5.71
CA ILE A 30 11.54 5.45 -6.10
C ILE A 30 10.62 6.04 -5.03
N VAL A 31 10.55 7.37 -4.98
CA VAL A 31 9.57 8.09 -4.16
C VAL A 31 8.54 8.75 -5.06
N GLU A 32 7.28 8.45 -4.84
CA GLU A 32 6.14 9.06 -5.56
C GLU A 32 5.22 9.79 -4.58
N PHE A 33 4.62 10.89 -5.04
CA PHE A 33 3.57 11.59 -4.30
C PHE A 33 2.25 11.48 -5.04
N LEU A 34 1.35 10.68 -4.49
CA LEU A 34 -0.01 10.55 -4.99
C LEU A 34 -0.76 11.88 -4.85
N SER A 35 -1.66 12.14 -5.81
CA SER A 35 -2.52 13.31 -5.75
C SER A 35 -3.60 13.10 -4.68
N PRO A 36 -3.93 14.12 -3.88
CA PRO A 36 -5.01 14.01 -2.91
C PRO A 36 -6.38 13.85 -3.60
N PRO A 37 -7.38 13.27 -2.92
CA PRO A 37 -7.34 12.74 -1.55
C PRO A 37 -6.62 11.39 -1.45
N LEU A 38 -6.15 11.03 -0.24
CA LEU A 38 -5.59 9.70 0.01
C LEU A 38 -6.70 8.65 -0.08
N SER A 39 -6.58 7.74 -1.03
CA SER A 39 -7.53 6.66 -1.28
C SER A 39 -6.81 5.34 -1.56
N VAL A 40 -7.53 4.24 -1.37
CA VAL A 40 -7.12 2.90 -1.77
C VAL A 40 -8.25 2.30 -2.60
N GLY A 41 -7.95 1.96 -3.85
CA GLY A 41 -8.99 1.70 -4.86
C GLY A 41 -9.93 2.89 -4.99
N GLY A 42 -11.23 2.63 -5.00
CA GLY A 42 -12.29 3.62 -5.06
C GLY A 42 -12.67 4.28 -3.73
N GLU A 43 -12.06 3.90 -2.60
CA GLU A 43 -12.47 4.37 -1.26
C GLU A 43 -11.40 5.25 -0.57
N PRO A 44 -11.81 6.31 0.14
CA PRO A 44 -10.87 7.14 0.90
C PRO A 44 -10.32 6.41 2.12
N VAL A 45 -9.05 6.63 2.44
CA VAL A 45 -8.43 6.09 3.66
C VAL A 45 -8.97 6.81 4.89
N ARG A 46 -9.57 6.07 5.81
CA ARG A 46 -10.22 6.63 7.01
C ARG A 46 -9.31 6.67 8.24
N LYS A 47 -8.32 5.77 8.31
CA LYS A 47 -7.44 5.62 9.47
C LYS A 47 -5.99 5.69 9.04
N ILE A 48 -5.20 6.50 9.76
CA ILE A 48 -3.75 6.56 9.61
C ILE A 48 -3.12 5.89 10.83
N HIS A 49 -2.20 4.97 10.59
CA HIS A 49 -1.36 4.38 11.63
C HIS A 49 -0.09 5.22 11.84
N GLU A 50 0.42 5.19 13.07
CA GLU A 50 1.62 5.92 13.46
C GLU A 50 2.60 4.99 14.16
N ILE A 51 3.84 4.97 13.70
CA ILE A 51 4.97 4.38 14.41
C ILE A 51 5.75 5.53 15.07
N ARG A 52 5.94 5.45 16.38
CA ARG A 52 6.69 6.45 17.16
C ARG A 52 8.04 5.89 17.59
N ARG A 53 9.11 6.66 17.37
CA ARG A 53 10.45 6.41 17.93
C ARG A 53 11.00 7.71 18.52
N GLY A 54 10.93 7.86 19.83
CA GLY A 54 11.23 9.12 20.51
C GLY A 54 10.35 10.25 20.00
N LYS A 55 10.95 11.30 19.44
CA LYS A 55 10.24 12.45 18.84
C LYS A 55 9.85 12.23 17.37
N MET A 56 10.28 11.13 16.75
CA MET A 56 9.98 10.84 15.34
C MET A 56 8.65 10.09 15.22
N ILE A 57 7.80 10.54 14.29
CA ILE A 57 6.51 9.93 13.98
C ILE A 57 6.50 9.59 12.49
N LEU A 58 6.30 8.30 12.19
CA LEU A 58 6.08 7.82 10.83
C LEU A 58 4.61 7.49 10.65
N ARG A 59 3.95 8.12 9.67
CA ARG A 59 2.53 7.91 9.33
C ARG A 59 2.40 6.96 8.15
N LEU A 60 1.56 5.95 8.29
CA LEU A 60 1.39 4.87 7.32
C LEU A 60 -0.08 4.49 7.18
N LEU A 61 -0.39 3.79 6.10
CA LEU A 61 -1.65 3.06 5.97
C LEU A 61 -1.77 2.02 7.10
N SER A 62 -3.02 1.70 7.46
CA SER A 62 -3.28 0.53 8.30
C SER A 62 -2.85 -0.76 7.57
N PRO A 63 -2.54 -1.87 8.27
CA PRO A 63 -2.31 -3.15 7.61
C PRO A 63 -3.45 -3.57 6.69
N THR A 64 -4.69 -3.25 7.06
CA THR A 64 -5.88 -3.52 6.25
C THR A 64 -5.88 -2.71 4.95
N ASP A 65 -5.63 -1.41 5.01
CA ASP A 65 -5.58 -0.58 3.80
C ASP A 65 -4.32 -0.85 2.96
N CYS A 66 -3.22 -1.28 3.58
CA CYS A 66 -2.04 -1.79 2.88
C CYS A 66 -2.39 -3.05 2.06
N VAL A 67 -3.10 -4.01 2.65
CA VAL A 67 -3.57 -5.21 1.93
C VAL A 67 -4.51 -4.85 0.80
N LYS A 68 -5.48 -3.94 1.02
CA LYS A 68 -6.36 -3.46 -0.06
C LYS A 68 -5.57 -2.83 -1.21
N ASP A 69 -4.55 -2.03 -0.91
CA ASP A 69 -3.71 -1.39 -1.93
C ASP A 69 -2.93 -2.40 -2.76
N ARG A 70 -2.32 -3.40 -2.11
CA ARG A 70 -1.68 -4.54 -2.79
C ARG A 70 -2.67 -5.34 -3.63
N LEU A 71 -3.86 -5.61 -3.09
CA LEU A 71 -4.89 -6.32 -3.84
C LEU A 71 -5.44 -5.51 -5.01
N ALA A 72 -5.50 -4.18 -4.94
CA ALA A 72 -5.89 -3.35 -6.07
C ALA A 72 -4.96 -3.56 -7.27
N ALA A 73 -3.65 -3.62 -7.04
CA ALA A 73 -2.68 -3.93 -8.10
C ALA A 73 -2.89 -5.32 -8.70
N PHE A 74 -3.13 -6.34 -7.87
CA PHE A 74 -3.49 -7.67 -8.34
C PHE A 74 -4.83 -7.69 -9.10
N TYR A 75 -5.81 -6.94 -8.62
CA TYR A 75 -7.16 -6.87 -9.19
C TYR A 75 -7.19 -6.21 -10.56
N HIS A 76 -6.40 -5.17 -10.80
CA HIS A 76 -6.41 -4.47 -12.08
C HIS A 76 -5.36 -4.99 -13.06
N TRP A 77 -4.23 -5.52 -12.57
CA TRP A 77 -3.10 -5.88 -13.43
C TRP A 77 -2.67 -7.35 -13.35
N ASN A 78 -3.39 -8.18 -12.59
CA ASN A 78 -2.98 -9.56 -12.30
C ASN A 78 -1.56 -9.64 -11.70
N ASP A 79 -1.15 -8.60 -10.97
CA ASP A 79 0.18 -8.50 -10.37
C ASP A 79 0.34 -9.51 -9.23
N ARG A 80 0.94 -10.66 -9.54
CA ARG A 80 1.21 -11.73 -8.56
C ARG A 80 2.13 -11.28 -7.41
N PRO A 81 3.22 -10.52 -7.66
CA PRO A 81 4.03 -9.96 -6.57
C PRO A 81 3.22 -9.19 -5.53
N SER A 82 2.24 -8.37 -5.93
CA SER A 82 1.38 -7.68 -4.97
C SER A 82 0.46 -8.63 -4.20
N LEU A 83 -0.03 -9.71 -4.82
CA LEU A 83 -0.76 -10.75 -4.09
C LEU A 83 0.13 -11.39 -3.00
N ASP A 84 1.36 -11.76 -3.34
CA ASP A 84 2.30 -12.35 -2.39
C ASP A 84 2.58 -11.38 -1.23
N GLN A 85 2.74 -10.08 -1.53
CA GLN A 85 2.90 -9.03 -0.52
C GLN A 85 1.67 -8.89 0.39
N ALA A 86 0.46 -8.95 -0.16
CA ALA A 86 -0.77 -8.92 0.63
C ALA A 86 -0.81 -10.10 1.62
N LEU A 87 -0.45 -11.30 1.16
CA LEU A 87 -0.39 -12.50 2.00
C LEU A 87 0.69 -12.39 3.09
N MET A 88 1.86 -11.81 2.78
CA MET A 88 2.91 -11.56 3.77
C MET A 88 2.43 -10.60 4.87
N VAL A 89 1.75 -9.51 4.51
CA VAL A 89 1.20 -8.57 5.50
C VAL A 89 0.17 -9.24 6.40
N CYS A 90 -0.70 -10.10 5.85
CA CYS A 90 -1.67 -10.86 6.64
C CYS A 90 -1.03 -11.85 7.62
N LYS A 91 0.20 -12.31 7.37
CA LYS A 91 0.93 -13.20 8.28
C LYS A 91 1.59 -12.43 9.42
N ASP A 92 2.07 -11.22 9.16
CA ASP A 92 2.88 -10.45 10.10
C ASP A 92 2.07 -9.41 10.89
N ALA A 93 0.84 -9.09 10.47
CA ALA A 93 0.02 -8.06 11.09
C ALA A 93 -1.47 -8.44 11.15
N GLU A 94 -2.18 -7.84 12.10
CA GLU A 94 -3.63 -7.99 12.20
C GLU A 94 -4.33 -7.23 11.07
N VAL A 95 -5.03 -7.98 10.23
CA VAL A 95 -5.77 -7.49 9.06
C VAL A 95 -7.25 -7.84 9.22
N ASP A 96 -8.13 -6.85 9.06
CA ASP A 96 -9.56 -7.10 9.03
C ASP A 96 -9.97 -7.67 7.67
N ILE A 97 -9.96 -8.99 7.56
CA ILE A 97 -10.32 -9.71 6.33
C ILE A 97 -11.80 -9.49 5.95
N ARG A 98 -12.68 -9.23 6.92
CA ARG A 98 -14.10 -8.94 6.62
C ARG A 98 -14.22 -7.61 5.89
N GLU A 99 -13.44 -6.63 6.32
CA GLU A 99 -13.36 -5.33 5.67
C GLU A 99 -12.71 -5.42 4.28
N VAL A 100 -11.65 -6.22 4.11
CA VAL A 100 -11.05 -6.48 2.78
C VAL A 100 -12.06 -7.15 1.85
N ARG A 101 -12.84 -8.12 2.35
CA ARG A 101 -13.91 -8.79 1.59
C ARG A 101 -14.98 -7.81 1.14
N ARG A 102 -15.49 -6.97 2.05
CA ARG A 102 -16.49 -5.93 1.75
C ARG A 102 -15.97 -4.98 0.68
N TRP A 103 -14.76 -4.44 0.87
CA TRP A 103 -14.13 -3.55 -0.10
C TRP A 103 -13.97 -4.22 -1.47
N SER A 104 -13.49 -5.47 -1.51
CA SER A 104 -13.30 -6.20 -2.77
C SER A 104 -14.61 -6.43 -3.53
N MET A 105 -15.74 -6.60 -2.83
CA MET A 105 -17.06 -6.68 -3.46
C MET A 105 -17.48 -5.34 -4.07
N ASN A 106 -17.19 -4.22 -3.40
CA ASN A 106 -17.45 -2.88 -3.92
C ASN A 106 -16.60 -2.57 -5.16
N GLU A 107 -15.37 -3.09 -5.24
CA GLU A 107 -14.52 -3.00 -6.42
C GLU A 107 -14.97 -3.92 -7.57
N GLY A 108 -15.98 -4.78 -7.37
CA GLY A 108 -16.43 -5.76 -8.35
C GLY A 108 -15.47 -6.94 -8.53
N MET A 109 -14.58 -7.18 -7.57
CA MET A 109 -13.45 -8.12 -7.67
C MET A 109 -13.66 -9.41 -6.86
N LYS A 110 -14.91 -9.86 -6.75
CA LYS A 110 -15.31 -11.02 -5.92
C LYS A 110 -14.50 -12.28 -6.20
N ASP A 111 -14.28 -12.63 -7.47
CA ASP A 111 -13.59 -13.87 -7.84
C ASP A 111 -12.10 -13.81 -7.48
N LYS A 112 -11.46 -12.66 -7.68
CA LYS A 112 -10.07 -12.43 -7.29
C LYS A 112 -9.89 -12.39 -5.77
N PHE A 113 -10.86 -11.85 -5.05
CA PHE A 113 -10.88 -11.94 -3.59
C PHE A 113 -10.96 -13.39 -3.12
N LYS A 114 -11.81 -14.22 -3.74
CA LYS A 114 -11.91 -15.65 -3.41
C LYS A 114 -10.57 -16.36 -3.59
N PHE A 115 -9.86 -16.06 -4.68
CA PHE A 115 -8.51 -16.60 -4.91
C PHE A 115 -7.53 -16.21 -3.79
N PHE A 116 -7.55 -14.93 -3.37
CA PHE A 116 -6.75 -14.46 -2.24
C PHE A 116 -7.11 -15.17 -0.93
N GLU A 117 -8.41 -15.35 -0.64
CA GLU A 117 -8.90 -16.01 0.58
C GLU A 117 -8.51 -17.50 0.64
N GLU A 118 -8.56 -18.20 -0.50
CA GLU A 118 -8.09 -19.58 -0.64
C GLU A 118 -6.57 -19.66 -0.40
N ALA A 119 -5.79 -18.76 -0.99
CA ALA A 119 -4.34 -18.70 -0.80
C ALA A 119 -3.95 -18.38 0.67
N LEU A 120 -4.71 -17.51 1.33
CA LEU A 120 -4.50 -17.18 2.74
C LEU A 120 -4.78 -18.38 3.64
N SER A 121 -5.84 -19.15 3.36
CA SER A 121 -6.20 -20.35 4.12
C SER A 121 -5.20 -21.50 3.91
N GLY A 122 -4.72 -21.67 2.68
CA GLY A 122 -3.75 -22.72 2.33
C GLY A 122 -2.33 -22.48 2.85
N SER A 123 -2.01 -21.25 3.27
CA SER A 123 -0.69 -20.90 3.79
C SER A 123 -0.54 -21.05 5.31
N GLY A 124 -1.58 -21.51 6.01
CA GLY A 124 -1.56 -21.88 7.44
C GLY A 124 -1.23 -23.35 7.73
N SER A 125 -0.87 -24.15 6.72
CA SER A 125 -0.39 -25.53 6.87
C SER A 125 1.06 -25.65 6.46
N LYS A 126 1.98 -25.11 7.26
CA LYS A 126 3.38 -25.57 7.36
C LYS A 126 3.89 -25.36 8.77
#